data_AF-A0A7C1AMT8-F1
#
_entry.id   AF-A0A7C1AMT8-F1
#
_cell.length_a   1.000
_cell.length_b   1.000
_cell.length_c   1.000
_cell.angle_alpha   90.00
_cell.angle_beta   90.00
_cell.angle_gamma   90.00
#
_symmetry.space_group_name_H-M   'P 1'
#
loop_
_entity.id
_entity.type
_entity.pdbx_description
1 polymer ?
#
loop_
_entity_poly.entity_id
_entity_poly.type
_entity_poly.pdbx_seq_one_letter_code
_entity_poly.pdbx_strand_id
1 'polypeptide(L)'
;MPTETLLLDAGGFNAGFGQLNKIKTEYLLRGYKMLGYSAVNLGYRDFLQGTKFLTAMQKEYSIPFVSANIYNLETKRPFVSRYLIKTVKMENGQVKLRVGIFGITEKNTNLIPERRRQGGAILEARDPVENAGDVTKQMNGRVDLIICLAHLRLEAAKKLAEQVPAIDVIILGNDFRNQAIEVNDGKTKIVSAGQQGKYMGDLRLYLDKDKKVVRYEHAAKALDKTYKDVKKFTDLVKQFKQESVARK
;
A
#
# COMPACT_ATOMS: atom_id res chain seq x y z
N MET A 1 2.70 25.14 3.32
CA MET A 1 2.67 23.75 2.81
C MET A 1 2.52 22.81 4.02
N PRO A 2 1.83 21.66 3.91
CA PRO A 2 1.71 20.74 5.04
C PRO A 2 3.09 20.33 5.54
N THR A 3 3.26 20.27 6.86
CA THR A 3 4.57 20.08 7.50
C THR A 3 5.15 18.68 7.31
N GLU A 4 4.31 17.66 7.16
CA GLU A 4 4.72 16.27 6.84
C GLU A 4 3.65 15.58 5.96
N THR A 5 4.06 14.65 5.10
CA THR A 5 3.17 13.91 4.17
C THR A 5 3.49 12.42 4.20
N LEU A 6 2.48 11.56 4.07
CA LEU A 6 2.66 10.10 3.97
C LEU A 6 2.55 9.68 2.51
N LEU A 7 3.59 9.02 1.99
CA LEU A 7 3.56 8.39 0.67
C LEU A 7 3.19 6.91 0.83
N LEU A 8 2.10 6.49 0.19
CA LEU A 8 1.46 5.19 0.45
C LEU A 8 1.17 4.46 -0.86
N ASP A 9 1.21 3.13 -0.85
CA ASP A 9 0.91 2.28 -2.01
C ASP A 9 0.02 1.10 -1.61
N ALA A 10 -1.02 0.84 -2.40
CA ALA A 10 -2.01 -0.21 -2.13
C ALA A 10 -1.61 -1.61 -2.65
N GLY A 11 -0.40 -1.78 -3.18
CA GLY A 11 0.15 -3.04 -3.67
C GLY A 11 -0.22 -3.38 -5.12
N GLY A 12 0.24 -4.54 -5.59
CA GLY A 12 0.08 -5.01 -6.96
C GLY A 12 1.04 -4.36 -7.95
N PHE A 13 2.22 -3.98 -7.46
CA PHE A 13 3.26 -3.30 -8.20
C PHE A 13 4.02 -4.23 -9.16
N ASN A 14 3.98 -5.53 -8.93
CA ASN A 14 4.66 -6.49 -9.78
C ASN A 14 3.87 -6.80 -11.08
N ALA A 15 4.55 -6.61 -12.22
CA ALA A 15 3.93 -6.71 -13.53
C ALA A 15 3.84 -8.14 -14.11
N GLY A 16 4.51 -9.15 -13.53
CA GLY A 16 4.46 -10.51 -14.09
C GLY A 16 5.56 -11.45 -13.64
N PHE A 17 5.60 -12.63 -14.25
CA PHE A 17 6.66 -13.63 -14.06
C PHE A 17 7.89 -13.35 -14.92
N GLY A 18 8.99 -14.04 -14.63
CA GLY A 18 10.20 -14.05 -15.45
C GLY A 18 11.23 -12.99 -15.06
N GLN A 19 12.44 -13.17 -15.58
CA GLN A 19 13.63 -12.42 -15.18
C GLN A 19 13.49 -10.91 -15.42
N LEU A 20 12.91 -10.49 -16.54
CA LEU A 20 12.68 -9.08 -16.81
C LEU A 20 11.76 -8.42 -15.77
N ASN A 21 10.67 -9.09 -15.39
CA ASN A 21 9.76 -8.58 -14.36
C ASN A 21 10.39 -8.61 -12.97
N LYS A 22 11.28 -9.57 -12.70
CA LYS A 22 12.09 -9.60 -11.47
C LYS A 22 12.94 -8.34 -11.35
N ILE A 23 13.71 -8.03 -12.39
CA ILE A 23 14.57 -6.83 -12.45
C ILE A 23 13.69 -5.57 -12.36
N LYS A 24 12.59 -5.51 -13.10
CA LYS A 24 11.65 -4.37 -13.04
C LYS A 24 11.13 -4.13 -11.62
N THR A 25 10.72 -5.19 -10.91
CA THR A 25 10.23 -5.10 -9.53
C THR A 25 11.34 -4.65 -8.58
N GLU A 26 12.56 -5.17 -8.71
CA GLU A 26 13.71 -4.72 -7.92
C GLU A 26 13.96 -3.21 -8.08
N TYR A 27 14.01 -2.71 -9.32
CA TYR A 27 14.22 -1.29 -9.60
C TYR A 27 13.06 -0.41 -9.14
N LEU A 28 11.83 -0.92 -9.17
CA LEU A 28 10.67 -0.22 -8.62
C LEU A 28 10.79 -0.06 -7.10
N LEU A 29 11.19 -1.12 -6.38
CA LEU A 29 11.39 -1.07 -4.93
C LEU A 29 12.58 -0.20 -4.54
N ARG A 30 13.66 -0.16 -5.34
CA ARG A 30 14.73 0.85 -5.21
C ARG A 30 14.16 2.27 -5.31
N GLY A 31 13.28 2.50 -6.28
CA GLY A 31 12.55 3.77 -6.42
C GLY A 31 11.72 4.10 -5.19
N TYR A 32 11.02 3.12 -4.61
CA TYR A 32 10.21 3.31 -3.40
C TYR A 32 11.06 3.74 -2.19
N LYS A 33 12.24 3.12 -2.02
CA LYS A 33 13.23 3.56 -1.02
C LYS A 33 13.69 4.99 -1.25
N MET A 34 14.03 5.34 -2.50
CA MET A 34 14.49 6.68 -2.86
C MET A 34 13.44 7.78 -2.70
N LEU A 35 12.15 7.41 -2.81
CA LEU A 35 11.00 8.30 -2.58
C LEU A 35 10.59 8.38 -1.10
N GLY A 36 11.00 7.41 -0.28
CA GLY A 36 10.68 7.38 1.14
C GLY A 36 9.22 6.99 1.42
N TYR A 37 8.72 5.93 0.77
CA TYR A 37 7.38 5.42 1.06
C TYR A 37 7.20 5.12 2.57
N SER A 38 6.07 5.56 3.12
CA SER A 38 5.73 5.41 4.54
C SER A 38 5.16 4.03 4.87
N ALA A 39 4.43 3.44 3.93
CA ALA A 39 3.88 2.09 4.00
C ALA A 39 3.50 1.61 2.59
N VAL A 40 3.67 0.32 2.32
CA VAL A 40 3.33 -0.32 1.04
C VAL A 40 2.60 -1.62 1.34
N ASN A 41 1.39 -1.79 0.82
CA ASN A 41 0.68 -3.06 0.92
C ASN A 41 1.23 -4.09 -0.08
N LEU A 42 0.94 -5.37 0.17
CA LEU A 42 1.29 -6.47 -0.73
C LEU A 42 0.05 -7.03 -1.40
N GLY A 43 -0.13 -6.74 -2.68
CA GLY A 43 -1.13 -7.37 -3.53
C GLY A 43 -0.72 -8.79 -3.94
N TYR A 44 -1.68 -9.58 -4.44
CA TYR A 44 -1.44 -10.98 -4.81
C TYR A 44 -0.34 -11.15 -5.88
N ARG A 45 -0.20 -10.16 -6.77
CA ARG A 45 0.83 -10.15 -7.83
C ARG A 45 2.24 -9.91 -7.29
N ASP A 46 2.39 -9.34 -6.11
CA ASP A 46 3.73 -8.98 -5.60
C ASP A 46 4.55 -10.23 -5.26
N PHE A 47 3.88 -11.38 -5.11
CA PHE A 47 4.46 -12.70 -4.87
C PHE A 47 4.85 -13.46 -6.15
N LEU A 48 4.65 -12.91 -7.36
CA LEU A 48 4.95 -13.59 -8.63
C LEU A 48 6.44 -13.95 -8.81
N GLN A 49 7.34 -13.34 -8.02
CA GLN A 49 8.78 -13.64 -8.03
C GLN A 49 9.22 -14.51 -6.83
N GLY A 50 8.26 -14.99 -6.04
CA GLY A 50 8.48 -15.80 -4.85
C GLY A 50 8.70 -14.98 -3.58
N THR A 51 8.38 -15.59 -2.44
CA THR A 51 8.49 -14.96 -1.12
C THR A 51 9.93 -14.68 -0.73
N LYS A 52 10.89 -15.55 -1.11
CA LYS A 52 12.32 -15.32 -0.88
C LYS A 52 12.83 -14.04 -1.53
N PHE A 53 12.43 -13.77 -2.78
CA PHE A 53 12.77 -12.54 -3.47
C PHE A 53 12.20 -11.33 -2.73
N LEU A 54 10.90 -11.37 -2.40
CA LEU A 54 10.24 -10.25 -1.73
C LEU A 54 10.85 -9.96 -0.34
N THR A 55 11.18 -10.99 0.45
CA THR A 55 11.88 -10.86 1.74
C THR A 55 13.28 -10.26 1.55
N ALA A 56 14.02 -10.67 0.52
CA ALA A 56 15.34 -10.11 0.23
C ALA A 56 15.23 -8.61 -0.12
N MET A 57 14.29 -8.23 -0.98
CA MET A 57 14.05 -6.83 -1.36
C MET A 57 13.58 -5.98 -0.18
N GLN A 58 12.70 -6.53 0.67
CA GLN A 58 12.28 -5.86 1.90
C GLN A 58 13.49 -5.53 2.79
N LYS A 59 14.41 -6.49 2.98
CA LYS A 59 15.61 -6.30 3.81
C LYS A 59 16.57 -5.31 3.18
N GLU A 60 16.87 -5.44 1.89
CA GLU A 60 17.84 -4.62 1.18
C GLU A 60 17.41 -3.15 1.07
N TYR A 61 16.13 -2.92 0.79
CA TYR A 61 15.60 -1.58 0.58
C TYR A 61 14.83 -1.01 1.77
N SER A 62 14.69 -1.79 2.84
CA SER A 62 13.97 -1.41 4.07
C SER A 62 12.55 -0.92 3.77
N ILE A 63 11.87 -1.58 2.82
CA ILE A 63 10.52 -1.18 2.42
C ILE A 63 9.54 -1.50 3.57
N PRO A 64 8.72 -0.53 4.01
CA PRO A 64 7.76 -0.72 5.09
C PRO A 64 6.52 -1.47 4.58
N PHE A 65 6.70 -2.75 4.25
CA PHE A 65 5.59 -3.60 3.85
C PHE A 65 4.63 -3.84 5.01
N VAL A 66 3.33 -3.72 4.73
CA VAL A 66 2.24 -4.07 5.65
C VAL A 66 1.24 -4.98 4.96
N SER A 67 0.74 -5.99 5.67
CA SER A 67 -0.40 -6.80 5.22
C SER A 67 -1.00 -7.55 6.40
N ALA A 68 -2.25 -7.25 6.72
CA ALA A 68 -2.93 -7.78 7.89
C ALA A 68 -3.50 -9.19 7.66
N ASN A 69 -3.73 -9.58 6.40
CA ASN A 69 -4.43 -10.82 6.07
C ASN A 69 -3.61 -11.82 5.23
N ILE A 70 -2.32 -11.58 4.97
CA ILE A 70 -1.46 -12.56 4.30
C ILE A 70 -0.62 -13.32 5.33
N TYR A 71 -0.82 -14.63 5.39
CA TYR A 71 -0.21 -15.52 6.38
C TYR A 71 0.65 -16.57 5.71
N ASN A 72 1.74 -16.94 6.35
CA ASN A 72 2.47 -18.16 6.03
C ASN A 72 1.67 -19.37 6.55
N LEU A 73 1.30 -20.28 5.64
CA LEU A 73 0.46 -21.44 5.93
C LEU A 73 1.11 -22.45 6.88
N GLU A 74 2.43 -22.57 6.86
CA GLU A 74 3.18 -23.52 7.69
C GLU A 74 3.29 -22.99 9.12
N THR A 75 3.71 -21.73 9.27
CA THR A 75 3.94 -21.12 10.60
C THR A 75 2.67 -20.54 11.23
N LYS A 76 1.60 -20.37 10.44
CA LYS A 76 0.36 -19.68 10.81
C LYS A 76 0.56 -18.23 11.28
N ARG A 77 1.69 -17.60 10.96
CA ARG A 77 2.01 -16.21 11.28
C ARG A 77 1.81 -15.28 10.08
N PRO A 78 1.53 -13.98 10.32
CA PRO A 78 1.55 -12.98 9.25
C PRO A 78 2.89 -12.99 8.50
N PHE A 79 2.85 -12.83 7.18
CA PHE A 79 4.05 -12.85 6.34
C PHE A 79 4.95 -11.61 6.55
N VAL A 80 4.32 -10.45 6.75
CA VAL A 80 4.96 -9.18 7.13
C VAL A 80 4.18 -8.58 8.30
N SER A 81 4.63 -7.44 8.83
CA SER A 81 3.89 -6.69 9.85
C SER A 81 2.45 -6.43 9.39
N ARG A 82 1.47 -6.69 10.27
CA ARG A 82 0.05 -6.49 9.93
C ARG A 82 -0.31 -5.02 9.77
N TYR A 83 0.32 -4.16 10.56
CA TYR A 83 0.15 -2.71 10.57
C TYR A 83 1.43 -2.04 11.06
N LEU A 84 1.49 -0.72 10.91
CA LEU A 84 2.48 0.15 11.54
C LEU A 84 1.79 1.44 12.01
N ILE A 85 2.43 2.17 12.92
CA ILE A 85 1.94 3.47 13.39
C ILE A 85 2.97 4.54 12.99
N LYS A 86 2.52 5.57 12.29
CA LYS A 86 3.32 6.77 11.98
C LYS A 86 2.83 7.93 12.84
N THR A 87 3.75 8.77 13.31
CA THR A 87 3.38 10.07 13.89
C THR A 87 3.60 11.11 12.81
N VAL A 88 2.53 11.83 12.46
CA VAL A 88 2.57 12.98 11.55
C VAL A 88 2.54 14.26 12.41
N LYS A 89 3.48 15.16 12.17
CA LYS A 89 3.57 16.45 12.84
C LYS A 89 2.85 17.53 12.05
N MET A 90 1.86 18.15 12.67
CA MET A 90 1.07 19.25 12.13
C MET A 90 1.37 20.55 12.90
N GLU A 91 1.01 21.70 12.34
CA GLU A 91 1.13 23.02 13.00
C GLU A 91 2.54 23.25 13.55
N ASN A 92 3.55 23.14 12.69
CA ASN A 92 4.97 23.28 13.05
C ASN A 92 5.42 22.34 14.18
N GLY A 93 4.74 21.20 14.35
CA GLY A 93 5.08 20.17 15.34
C GLY A 93 4.34 20.27 16.66
N GLN A 94 3.45 21.26 16.83
CA GLN A 94 2.63 21.42 18.03
C GLN A 94 1.60 20.30 18.17
N VAL A 95 1.04 19.85 17.04
CA VAL A 95 0.06 18.76 17.00
C VAL A 95 0.71 17.50 16.46
N LYS A 96 0.58 16.40 17.22
CA LYS A 96 1.02 15.07 16.81
C LYS A 96 -0.18 14.20 16.50
N LEU A 97 -0.29 13.72 15.27
CA LEU A 97 -1.32 12.80 14.81
C LEU A 97 -0.72 11.39 14.69
N ARG A 98 -1.26 10.43 15.45
CA ARG A 98 -0.87 9.02 15.34
C ARG A 98 -1.73 8.35 14.27
N VAL A 99 -1.12 7.93 13.18
CA VAL A 99 -1.79 7.30 12.05
C VAL A 99 -1.48 5.80 12.05
N GLY A 100 -2.49 4.97 12.27
CA GLY A 100 -2.42 3.53 12.09
C GLY A 100 -2.59 3.18 10.62
N ILE A 101 -1.65 2.43 10.07
CA ILE A 101 -1.64 2.06 8.65
C ILE A 101 -1.53 0.54 8.55
N PHE A 102 -2.48 -0.10 7.88
CA PHE A 102 -2.48 -1.54 7.67
C PHE A 102 -2.82 -1.88 6.22
N GLY A 103 -2.43 -3.08 5.78
CA GLY A 103 -2.68 -3.56 4.43
C GLY A 103 -3.74 -4.64 4.38
N ILE A 104 -4.56 -4.68 3.34
CA ILE A 104 -5.54 -5.76 3.09
C ILE A 104 -5.49 -6.15 1.62
N THR A 105 -5.54 -7.45 1.34
CA THR A 105 -5.54 -7.98 -0.03
C THR A 105 -6.71 -8.94 -0.22
N GLU A 106 -7.24 -8.99 -1.45
CA GLU A 106 -8.37 -9.86 -1.78
C GLU A 106 -8.12 -11.30 -1.36
N LYS A 107 -9.09 -11.90 -0.65
CA LYS A 107 -9.08 -13.33 -0.32
C LYS A 107 -9.31 -14.11 -1.59
N ASN A 108 -8.23 -14.59 -2.19
CA ASN A 108 -8.31 -15.52 -3.29
C ASN A 108 -7.16 -16.52 -3.20
N THR A 109 -7.53 -17.77 -2.97
CA THR A 109 -6.61 -18.91 -2.81
C THR A 109 -5.80 -19.20 -4.06
N ASN A 110 -6.26 -18.76 -5.25
CA ASN A 110 -5.60 -19.02 -6.52
C ASN A 110 -4.70 -17.87 -6.99
N LEU A 111 -4.77 -16.69 -6.34
CA LEU A 111 -4.09 -15.49 -6.83
C LEU A 111 -2.72 -15.28 -6.23
N ILE A 112 -2.43 -15.81 -5.04
CA ILE A 112 -1.06 -15.89 -4.56
C ILE A 112 -0.47 -17.15 -5.20
N PRO A 113 0.56 -17.04 -6.05
CA PRO A 113 1.08 -18.20 -6.74
C PRO A 113 1.58 -19.22 -5.70
N GLU A 114 0.91 -20.37 -5.61
CA GLU A 114 1.40 -21.55 -4.90
C GLU A 114 2.63 -22.09 -5.63
N ARG A 115 3.77 -21.42 -5.49
CA ARG A 115 5.00 -21.82 -6.17
C ARG A 115 5.98 -22.39 -5.17
N ARG A 116 5.69 -23.62 -4.73
CA ARG A 116 6.74 -24.56 -4.25
C ARG A 116 7.95 -24.55 -5.20
N ARG A 117 7.73 -24.36 -6.51
CA ARG A 117 8.75 -24.29 -7.57
C ARG A 117 9.70 -23.09 -7.55
N GLN A 118 9.34 -21.95 -6.95
CA GLN A 118 10.25 -20.78 -6.84
C GLN A 118 10.92 -20.66 -5.48
N GLY A 119 10.60 -21.57 -4.55
CA GLY A 119 11.14 -21.62 -3.20
C GLY A 119 10.58 -20.54 -2.28
N GLY A 120 10.32 -20.92 -1.03
CA GLY A 120 9.85 -20.02 0.04
C GLY A 120 8.52 -20.45 0.65
N ALA A 121 7.98 -19.59 1.50
CA ALA A 121 6.75 -19.84 2.23
C ALA A 121 5.53 -20.00 1.31
N ILE A 122 4.68 -20.98 1.63
CA ILE A 122 3.33 -21.06 1.07
C ILE A 122 2.46 -20.06 1.83
N LEU A 123 1.75 -19.20 1.11
CA LEU A 123 0.97 -18.13 1.69
C LEU A 123 -0.53 -18.32 1.48
N GLU A 124 -1.31 -17.76 2.39
CA GLU A 124 -2.77 -17.70 2.32
C GLU A 124 -3.22 -16.27 2.60
N ALA A 125 -4.12 -15.75 1.76
CA ALA A 125 -4.88 -14.56 2.06
C ALA A 125 -6.13 -14.97 2.86
N ARG A 126 -6.19 -14.58 4.14
CA ARG A 126 -7.32 -14.81 5.04
C ARG A 126 -8.41 -13.76 4.84
N ASP A 127 -9.54 -13.93 5.53
CA ASP A 127 -10.70 -13.05 5.38
C ASP A 127 -10.36 -11.57 5.62
N PRO A 128 -10.64 -10.68 4.64
CA PRO A 128 -10.31 -9.26 4.75
C PRO A 128 -11.02 -8.56 5.90
N VAL A 129 -12.30 -8.86 6.13
CA VAL A 129 -13.12 -8.17 7.13
C VAL A 129 -12.69 -8.59 8.52
N GLU A 130 -12.55 -9.89 8.76
CA GLU A 130 -12.07 -10.43 10.03
C GLU A 130 -10.71 -9.84 10.41
N ASN A 131 -9.75 -9.89 9.47
CA ASN A 131 -8.39 -9.44 9.75
C ASN A 131 -8.28 -7.92 9.87
N ALA A 132 -9.11 -7.16 9.16
CA ALA A 132 -9.21 -5.71 9.35
C ALA A 132 -9.83 -5.36 10.71
N GLY A 133 -10.91 -6.03 11.10
CA GLY A 133 -11.54 -5.87 12.42
C GLY A 133 -10.57 -6.15 13.56
N ASP A 134 -9.75 -7.20 13.44
CA ASP A 134 -8.73 -7.51 14.43
C ASP A 134 -7.67 -6.42 14.59
N VAL A 135 -7.11 -5.93 13.47
CA VAL A 135 -6.03 -4.92 13.56
C VAL A 135 -6.57 -3.57 13.99
N THR A 136 -7.79 -3.18 13.61
CA THR A 136 -8.40 -1.94 14.11
C THR A 136 -8.65 -2.01 15.61
N LYS A 137 -9.11 -3.16 16.14
CA LYS A 137 -9.21 -3.40 17.59
C LYS A 137 -7.85 -3.28 18.29
N GLN A 138 -6.78 -3.82 17.72
CA GLN A 138 -5.42 -3.72 18.29
C GLN A 138 -4.87 -2.28 18.30
N MET A 139 -5.32 -1.44 17.37
CA MET A 139 -4.95 -0.03 17.28
C MET A 139 -5.87 0.90 18.07
N ASN A 140 -7.01 0.40 18.58
CA ASN A 140 -8.00 1.21 19.29
C ASN A 140 -7.38 1.94 20.49
N GLY A 141 -7.62 3.26 20.59
CA GLY A 141 -7.04 4.14 21.60
C GLY A 141 -5.54 4.46 21.43
N ARG A 142 -4.84 3.78 20.50
CA ARG A 142 -3.40 3.96 20.23
C ARG A 142 -3.13 4.87 19.04
N VAL A 143 -4.13 5.08 18.19
CA VAL A 143 -4.07 5.92 16.99
C VAL A 143 -5.24 6.89 16.97
N ASP A 144 -5.06 7.97 16.24
CA ASP A 144 -6.03 9.04 16.06
C ASP A 144 -6.76 8.90 14.70
N LEU A 145 -6.10 8.25 13.71
CA LEU A 145 -6.59 8.00 12.36
C LEU A 145 -6.18 6.60 11.89
N ILE A 146 -7.06 5.87 11.21
CA ILE A 146 -6.81 4.54 10.64
C ILE A 146 -6.93 4.59 9.11
N ILE A 147 -5.83 4.23 8.44
CA ILE A 147 -5.73 4.09 6.98
C ILE A 147 -5.56 2.61 6.61
N CYS A 148 -6.46 2.12 5.76
CA CYS A 148 -6.36 0.81 5.12
C CYS A 148 -5.81 0.96 3.70
N LEU A 149 -4.69 0.30 3.42
CA LEU A 149 -4.13 0.14 2.08
C LEU A 149 -4.73 -1.13 1.47
N ALA A 150 -5.77 -1.00 0.65
CA ALA A 150 -6.58 -2.12 0.20
C ALA A 150 -6.29 -2.48 -1.26
N HIS A 151 -5.76 -3.68 -1.49
CA HIS A 151 -5.68 -4.29 -2.82
C HIS A 151 -6.96 -5.10 -3.11
N LEU A 152 -8.08 -4.40 -3.26
CA LEU A 152 -9.42 -4.95 -3.37
C LEU A 152 -10.17 -4.35 -4.57
N ARG A 153 -11.18 -5.03 -5.08
CA ARG A 153 -12.16 -4.37 -5.97
C ARG A 153 -13.08 -3.47 -5.15
N LEU A 154 -13.65 -2.45 -5.79
CA LEU A 154 -14.49 -1.45 -5.12
C LEU A 154 -15.60 -2.06 -4.23
N GLU A 155 -16.33 -3.05 -4.73
CA GLU A 155 -17.45 -3.64 -3.98
C GLU A 155 -16.98 -4.36 -2.70
N ALA A 156 -15.82 -5.02 -2.76
CA ALA A 156 -15.22 -5.61 -1.57
C ALA A 156 -14.71 -4.54 -0.59
N ALA A 157 -14.21 -3.41 -1.09
CA ALA A 157 -13.78 -2.28 -0.26
C ALA A 157 -14.96 -1.57 0.43
N LYS A 158 -16.09 -1.40 -0.26
CA LYS A 158 -17.33 -0.89 0.35
C LYS A 158 -17.82 -1.81 1.47
N LYS A 159 -17.93 -3.11 1.19
CA LYS A 159 -18.28 -4.12 2.19
C LYS A 159 -17.34 -4.09 3.40
N LEU A 160 -16.03 -3.93 3.17
CA LEU A 160 -15.05 -3.79 4.23
C LEU A 160 -15.30 -2.55 5.08
N ALA A 161 -15.56 -1.39 4.46
CA ALA A 161 -15.87 -0.15 5.17
C ALA A 161 -17.14 -0.28 6.01
N GLU A 162 -18.21 -0.86 5.47
CA GLU A 162 -19.48 -1.08 6.17
C GLU A 162 -19.33 -1.97 7.41
N GLN A 163 -18.52 -3.03 7.30
CA GLN A 163 -18.34 -4.00 8.39
C GLN A 163 -17.25 -3.62 9.39
N VAL A 164 -16.36 -2.70 9.03
CA VAL A 164 -15.26 -2.22 9.88
C VAL A 164 -15.30 -0.69 9.95
N PRO A 165 -16.30 -0.10 10.62
CA PRO A 165 -16.52 1.35 10.67
C PRO A 165 -15.42 2.13 11.41
N ALA A 166 -14.48 1.42 12.05
CA ALA A 166 -13.28 2.02 12.64
C ALA A 166 -12.26 2.51 11.59
N ILE A 167 -12.41 2.16 10.31
CA ILE A 167 -11.52 2.64 9.24
C ILE A 167 -11.97 4.04 8.79
N ASP A 168 -11.08 5.02 8.89
CA ASP A 168 -11.35 6.38 8.43
C ASP A 168 -11.14 6.53 6.91
N VAL A 169 -10.08 5.91 6.39
CA VAL A 169 -9.69 6.01 4.97
C VAL A 169 -9.28 4.65 4.41
N ILE A 170 -9.78 4.32 3.23
CA ILE A 170 -9.30 3.24 2.39
C ILE A 170 -8.62 3.83 1.15
N ILE A 171 -7.32 3.55 1.00
CA ILE A 171 -6.60 3.79 -0.24
C ILE A 171 -6.70 2.52 -1.08
N LEU A 172 -7.51 2.58 -2.13
CA LEU A 172 -7.90 1.45 -2.95
C LEU A 172 -6.97 1.30 -4.16
N GLY A 173 -6.31 0.15 -4.24
CA GLY A 173 -5.68 -0.41 -5.44
C GLY A 173 -6.52 -1.57 -5.98
N ASN A 174 -6.08 -2.22 -7.07
CA ASN A 174 -6.88 -3.24 -7.80
C ASN A 174 -8.22 -2.71 -8.36
N ASP A 175 -8.36 -1.38 -8.39
CA ASP A 175 -9.42 -0.63 -9.03
C ASP A 175 -8.76 0.45 -9.89
N PHE A 176 -8.97 0.40 -11.21
CA PHE A 176 -8.21 1.24 -12.14
C PHE A 176 -8.82 2.63 -12.39
N ARG A 177 -9.82 3.00 -11.58
CA ARG A 177 -10.53 4.28 -11.69
C ARG A 177 -9.82 5.36 -10.86
N ASN A 178 -10.16 6.60 -11.17
CA ASN A 178 -9.84 7.77 -10.36
C ASN A 178 -11.13 8.23 -9.69
N GLN A 179 -11.34 7.88 -8.43
CA GLN A 179 -12.59 8.18 -7.74
C GLN A 179 -12.37 8.34 -6.24
N ALA A 180 -13.26 9.12 -5.64
CA ALA A 180 -13.45 9.22 -4.20
C ALA A 180 -14.93 8.93 -3.91
N ILE A 181 -15.19 8.04 -2.96
CA ILE A 181 -16.55 7.74 -2.48
C ILE A 181 -16.56 7.73 -0.96
N GLU A 182 -17.75 7.93 -0.42
CA GLU A 182 -18.00 7.90 1.02
C GLU A 182 -18.89 6.71 1.39
N VAL A 183 -18.62 6.14 2.55
CA VAL A 183 -19.38 5.04 3.17
C VAL A 183 -19.60 5.38 4.65
N ASN A 184 -20.61 4.78 5.28
CA ASN A 184 -20.96 5.02 6.69
C ASN A 184 -21.29 6.49 6.98
N ASP A 185 -22.19 7.09 6.21
CA ASP A 185 -22.60 8.50 6.35
C ASP A 185 -21.41 9.48 6.31
N GLY A 186 -20.48 9.25 5.38
CA GLY A 186 -19.30 10.11 5.24
C GLY A 186 -18.17 9.79 6.19
N LYS A 187 -18.30 8.84 7.13
CA LYS A 187 -17.26 8.54 8.11
C LYS A 187 -16.03 7.87 7.47
N THR A 188 -16.25 6.94 6.54
CA THR A 188 -15.17 6.25 5.83
C THR A 188 -15.05 6.75 4.40
N LYS A 189 -13.84 7.14 3.99
CA LYS A 189 -13.53 7.64 2.64
C LYS A 189 -12.79 6.55 1.88
N ILE A 190 -13.21 6.22 0.66
CA ILE A 190 -12.50 5.30 -0.23
C ILE A 190 -11.98 6.09 -1.42
N VAL A 191 -10.66 6.12 -1.61
CA VAL A 191 -10.00 6.87 -2.69
C VAL A 191 -9.13 5.96 -3.54
N SER A 192 -9.02 6.25 -4.84
CA SER A 192 -8.20 5.50 -5.79
C SER A 192 -7.55 6.44 -6.81
N ALA A 193 -6.35 6.07 -7.26
CA ALA A 193 -5.52 6.87 -8.16
C ALA A 193 -5.07 6.07 -9.40
N GLY A 194 -6.02 5.44 -10.09
CA GLY A 194 -5.81 4.90 -11.41
C GLY A 194 -4.82 3.73 -11.44
N GLN A 195 -3.97 3.67 -12.46
CA GLN A 195 -3.06 2.53 -12.65
C GLN A 195 -1.72 2.91 -13.25
N GLN A 196 -0.75 2.00 -13.10
CA GLN A 196 0.55 2.01 -13.79
C GLN A 196 1.43 3.25 -13.51
N GLY A 197 1.19 3.94 -12.40
CA GLY A 197 1.91 5.18 -12.09
C GLY A 197 1.60 6.33 -13.06
N LYS A 198 0.47 6.29 -13.77
CA LYS A 198 0.01 7.39 -14.63
C LYS A 198 -0.62 8.54 -13.85
N TYR A 199 -1.03 8.28 -12.61
CA TYR A 199 -1.63 9.26 -11.72
C TYR A 199 -0.98 9.19 -10.35
N MET A 200 -0.89 10.34 -9.68
CA MET A 200 -0.55 10.46 -8.26
C MET A 200 -1.80 10.91 -7.50
N GLY A 201 -2.22 10.11 -6.51
CA GLY A 201 -3.28 10.50 -5.60
C GLY A 201 -2.79 11.56 -4.60
N ASP A 202 -3.49 12.69 -4.53
CA ASP A 202 -3.33 13.75 -3.52
C ASP A 202 -4.60 13.76 -2.68
N LEU A 203 -4.52 13.17 -1.48
CA LEU A 203 -5.59 13.17 -0.49
C LEU A 203 -5.17 14.10 0.66
N ARG A 204 -6.01 15.10 0.94
CA ARG A 204 -5.84 16.00 2.08
C ARG A 204 -6.98 15.80 3.04
N LEU A 205 -6.64 15.54 4.30
CA LEU A 205 -7.61 15.41 5.38
C LEU A 205 -7.50 16.65 6.27
N TYR A 206 -8.65 17.24 6.59
CA TYR A 206 -8.76 18.37 7.50
C TYR A 206 -9.41 17.86 8.78
N LEU A 207 -8.72 18.08 9.89
CA LEU A 207 -9.05 17.52 11.19
C LEU A 207 -9.52 18.63 12.13
N ASP A 208 -10.45 18.35 13.02
CA ASP A 208 -10.80 19.24 14.13
C ASP A 208 -9.81 19.13 15.30
N LYS A 209 -10.07 19.87 16.38
CA LYS A 209 -9.26 19.86 17.61
C LYS A 209 -9.20 18.49 18.30
N ASP A 210 -10.21 17.65 18.08
CA ASP A 210 -10.32 16.29 18.61
C ASP A 210 -9.76 15.25 17.62
N LYS A 211 -9.07 15.73 16.57
CA LYS A 211 -8.41 14.97 15.51
C LYS A 211 -9.39 14.12 14.69
N LYS A 212 -10.64 14.55 14.56
CA LYS A 212 -11.64 13.91 13.71
C LYS A 212 -11.65 14.55 12.34
N VAL A 213 -11.78 13.72 11.29
CA VAL A 213 -11.81 14.20 9.90
C VAL A 213 -13.15 14.89 9.64
N VAL A 214 -13.12 16.21 9.48
CA VAL A 214 -14.31 17.04 9.20
C VAL A 214 -14.46 17.39 7.73
N ARG A 215 -13.38 17.29 6.96
CA ARG A 215 -13.38 17.57 5.52
C ARG A 215 -12.22 16.85 4.84
N TYR A 216 -12.37 16.54 3.56
CA TYR A 216 -11.27 16.05 2.74
C TYR A 216 -11.29 16.67 1.34
N GLU A 217 -10.13 16.65 0.69
CA GLU A 217 -9.97 16.93 -0.73
C GLU A 217 -9.23 15.77 -1.38
N HIS A 218 -9.63 15.39 -2.59
CA HIS A 218 -8.97 14.34 -3.36
C HIS A 218 -8.73 14.81 -4.80
N ALA A 219 -7.53 14.56 -5.31
CA ALA A 219 -7.20 14.72 -6.72
C ALA A 219 -6.34 13.56 -7.20
N ALA A 220 -6.63 13.03 -8.38
CA ALA A 220 -5.74 12.12 -9.10
C ALA A 220 -5.00 12.92 -10.17
N LYS A 221 -3.76 13.32 -9.87
CA LYS A 221 -2.95 14.17 -10.76
C LYS A 221 -2.27 13.32 -11.81
N ALA A 222 -2.54 13.57 -13.09
CA ALA A 222 -1.84 12.89 -14.18
C ALA A 222 -0.33 13.19 -14.11
N LEU A 223 0.49 12.14 -14.16
CA LEU A 223 1.94 12.25 -14.24
C LEU A 223 2.34 12.31 -15.71
N ASP A 224 2.20 13.49 -16.30
CA ASP A 224 2.49 13.79 -17.70
C ASP A 224 3.71 14.73 -17.86
N LYS A 225 3.86 15.30 -19.06
CA LYS A 225 4.99 16.17 -19.44
C LYS A 225 5.04 17.50 -18.65
N THR A 226 4.01 17.84 -17.88
CA THR A 226 4.02 19.03 -17.02
C THR A 226 5.00 18.89 -15.86
N TYR A 227 5.30 17.66 -15.43
CA TYR A 227 6.29 17.38 -14.39
C TYR A 227 7.65 17.09 -15.02
N LYS A 228 8.68 17.82 -14.59
CA LYS A 228 10.05 17.58 -15.04
C LYS A 228 10.59 16.30 -14.42
N ASP A 229 11.25 15.50 -15.25
CA ASP A 229 12.02 14.35 -14.78
C ASP A 229 13.11 14.77 -13.81
N VAL A 230 13.26 14.03 -12.71
CA VAL A 230 14.31 14.25 -11.73
C VAL A 230 15.49 13.33 -12.06
N LYS A 231 16.69 13.90 -12.23
CA LYS A 231 17.90 13.21 -12.71
C LYS A 231 18.13 11.85 -12.04
N LYS A 232 18.06 11.78 -10.71
CA LYS A 232 18.28 10.52 -9.96
C LYS A 232 17.36 9.37 -10.38
N PHE A 233 16.11 9.66 -10.75
CA PHE A 233 15.16 8.64 -11.23
C PHE A 233 15.38 8.32 -12.72
N THR A 234 15.76 9.29 -13.54
CA THR A 234 16.16 8.99 -14.93
C THR A 234 17.40 8.10 -14.98
N ASP A 235 18.35 8.29 -14.08
CA ASP A 235 19.54 7.45 -13.96
C ASP A 235 19.17 6.04 -13.48
N LEU A 236 18.24 5.91 -12.53
CA LEU A 236 17.69 4.62 -12.11
C LEU A 236 17.04 3.85 -13.28
N VAL A 237 16.28 4.56 -14.13
CA VAL A 237 15.67 3.96 -15.34
C VAL A 237 16.75 3.54 -16.36
N LYS A 238 17.82 4.31 -16.53
CA LYS A 238 18.95 3.93 -17.41
C LYS A 238 19.64 2.66 -16.90
N GLN A 239 19.91 2.57 -15.60
CA GLN A 239 20.48 1.38 -14.98
C GLN A 239 19.59 0.16 -15.17
N PHE A 240 18.27 0.29 -14.94
CA PHE A 240 17.30 -0.76 -15.23
C PHE A 240 17.40 -1.28 -16.67
N LYS A 241 17.47 -0.36 -17.66
CA LYS A 241 17.56 -0.72 -19.08
C LYS A 241 18.86 -1.47 -19.38
N GLN A 242 19.99 -1.01 -18.87
CA GLN A 242 21.29 -1.66 -19.05
C GLN A 242 21.30 -3.06 -18.44
N GLU A 243 20.82 -3.20 -17.21
CA GLU A 243 20.80 -4.48 -16.50
C GLU A 243 19.82 -5.48 -17.13
N SER A 244 18.68 -5.00 -17.63
CA SER A 244 17.70 -5.82 -18.34
C SER A 244 18.23 -6.40 -19.65
N VAL A 245 19.25 -5.79 -20.25
CA VAL A 245 19.96 -6.35 -21.41
C VAL A 245 21.03 -7.34 -20.96
N ALA A 246 21.80 -6.99 -19.92
CA ALA A 246 22.91 -7.82 -19.43
C ALA A 246 22.47 -9.13 -18.76
N ARG A 247 21.24 -9.18 -18.20
CA ARG A 247 20.68 -10.34 -17.49
C ARG A 247 19.57 -11.07 -18.28
N LYS A 248 19.44 -10.79 -19.57
CA LYS A 248 18.63 -11.60 -20.51
C LYS A 248 19.42 -12.82 -20.92
#